data_AF-A0A9X7BG68-F1
#
_entry.id   AF-A0A9X7BG68-F1
#
_cell.length_a   1.000
_cell.length_b   1.000
_cell.length_c   1.000
_cell.angle_alpha   90.00
_cell.angle_beta   90.00
_cell.angle_gamma   90.00
#
_symmetry.space_group_name_H-M   'P 1'
#
loop_
_entity.id
_entity.type
_entity.pdbx_description
1 polymer ?
#
loop_
_entity_poly.entity_id
_entity_poly.type
_entity_poly.pdbx_seq_one_letter_code
_entity_poly.pdbx_strand_id
1 'polypeptide(L)'
;EITKVDANNTNKILAGAVFEIWKDGTKIDTLTTNKSGKATSKKLEPGDYTLKEIQAPEGYTLSDKEMKFTISNEKIEVVKLQITNKKDTEKGPEKPGEG
;
A
#
# COMPACT_ATOMS: atom_id res chain seq x y z
N GLU A 1 -6.22 -8.99 2.57
CA GLU A 1 -5.10 -9.08 1.60
C GLU A 1 -4.97 -7.75 0.87
N ILE A 2 -3.75 -7.26 0.73
CA ILE A 2 -3.38 -6.10 -0.06
C ILE A 2 -2.73 -6.60 -1.35
N THR A 3 -3.08 -5.98 -2.48
CA THR A 3 -2.35 -6.11 -3.74
C THR A 3 -1.90 -4.72 -4.18
N LYS A 4 -0.60 -4.54 -4.39
CA LYS A 4 0.02 -3.26 -4.72
C LYS A 4 0.48 -3.24 -6.16
N VAL A 5 0.05 -2.22 -6.90
CA VAL A 5 0.33 -2.11 -8.34
C VAL A 5 0.71 -0.68 -8.72
N ASP A 6 1.23 -0.51 -9.93
CA ASP A 6 1.48 0.79 -10.55
C ASP A 6 0.16 1.48 -10.91
N ALA A 7 0.07 2.79 -10.68
CA ALA A 7 -1.13 3.58 -10.95
C ALA A 7 -1.51 3.69 -12.43
N ASN A 8 -0.53 3.57 -13.34
CA ASN A 8 -0.73 3.65 -14.78
C ASN A 8 -0.70 2.26 -15.46
N ASN A 9 -0.25 1.22 -14.75
CA ASN A 9 -0.25 -0.16 -15.24
C ASN A 9 -0.53 -1.15 -14.10
N THR A 10 -1.80 -1.52 -13.92
CA THR A 10 -2.21 -2.44 -12.84
C THR A 10 -1.68 -3.87 -12.98
N ASN A 11 -1.13 -4.25 -14.15
CA ASN A 11 -0.43 -5.53 -14.31
C ASN A 11 0.99 -5.50 -13.72
N LYS A 12 1.53 -4.31 -13.43
CA LYS A 12 2.83 -4.13 -12.79
C LYS A 12 2.66 -4.14 -11.27
N ILE A 13 2.89 -5.30 -10.67
CA ILE A 13 2.87 -5.50 -9.22
C ILE A 13 4.12 -4.88 -8.56
N LEU A 14 3.96 -4.38 -7.34
CA LEU A 14 5.02 -3.64 -6.63
C LEU A 14 5.34 -4.26 -5.26
N ALA A 15 6.56 -4.74 -5.12
CA ALA A 15 7.12 -5.26 -3.88
C ALA A 15 7.72 -4.14 -3.01
N GLY A 16 7.84 -4.38 -1.70
CA GLY A 16 8.53 -3.49 -0.78
C GLY A 16 7.73 -2.28 -0.28
N ALA A 17 6.44 -2.16 -0.63
CA ALA A 17 5.56 -1.19 0.02
C ALA A 17 5.33 -1.62 1.47
N VAL A 18 5.44 -0.68 2.42
CA VAL A 18 5.16 -0.93 3.84
C VAL A 18 3.88 -0.21 4.24
N PHE A 19 2.96 -0.97 4.84
CA PHE A 19 1.67 -0.49 5.32
C PHE A 19 1.55 -0.67 6.83
N GLU A 20 0.78 0.19 7.46
CA GLU A 20 0.32 0.02 8.83
C GLU A 20 -1.20 -0.04 8.89
N ILE A 21 -1.71 -0.94 9.72
CA ILE A 21 -3.13 -1.05 10.05
C ILE A 21 -3.34 -0.40 11.42
N TRP A 22 -4.31 0.51 11.48
CA TRP A 22 -4.65 1.27 12.67
C TRP A 22 -6.12 1.07 13.04
N LYS A 23 -6.43 1.04 14.34
CA LYS A 23 -7.78 1.06 14.89
C LYS A 23 -7.78 1.98 16.11
N ASP A 24 -8.67 2.97 16.12
CA ASP A 24 -8.85 3.90 17.26
C ASP A 24 -7.54 4.52 17.77
N GLY A 25 -6.67 4.94 16.84
CA GLY A 25 -5.36 5.53 17.17
C GLY A 25 -4.27 4.54 17.61
N THR A 26 -4.58 3.25 17.66
CA THR A 26 -3.63 2.18 17.99
C THR A 26 -3.15 1.46 16.74
N LYS A 27 -1.84 1.26 16.61
CA LYS A 27 -1.28 0.42 15.55
C LYS A 27 -1.51 -1.06 15.84
N ILE A 28 -2.16 -1.75 14.91
CA ILE A 28 -2.57 -3.14 15.02
C ILE A 28 -1.60 -4.09 14.31
N ASP A 29 -1.10 -3.69 13.14
CA ASP A 29 -0.22 -4.52 12.32
C ASP A 29 0.68 -3.67 11.40
N THR A 30 1.79 -4.25 10.95
CA THR A 30 2.68 -3.68 9.93
C THR A 30 2.93 -4.74 8.86
N LEU A 31 2.69 -4.37 7.59
CA LEU A 31 2.70 -5.28 6.45
C LEU A 31 3.70 -4.81 5.41
N THR A 32 4.37 -5.76 4.75
CA THR A 32 5.26 -5.46 3.62
C THR A 32 4.86 -6.28 2.40
N THR A 33 4.72 -5.64 1.25
CA THR A 33 4.37 -6.36 0.02
C THR A 33 5.53 -7.22 -0.46
N ASN A 34 5.24 -8.50 -0.70
CA ASN A 34 6.21 -9.46 -1.18
C ASN A 34 6.50 -9.28 -2.68
N LYS A 35 7.33 -10.17 -3.27
CA LYS A 35 7.69 -10.15 -4.69
C LYS A 35 6.50 -10.23 -5.65
N SER A 36 5.36 -10.74 -5.19
CA SER A 36 4.11 -10.79 -5.96
C SER A 36 3.25 -9.53 -5.77
N GLY A 37 3.78 -8.49 -5.11
CA GLY A 37 3.06 -7.26 -4.77
C GLY A 37 1.98 -7.45 -3.72
N LYS A 38 2.00 -8.56 -2.97
CA LYS A 38 0.94 -8.92 -2.02
C LYS A 38 1.39 -8.87 -0.57
N ALA A 39 0.48 -8.50 0.32
CA ALA A 39 0.65 -8.63 1.77
C ALA A 39 -0.66 -9.05 2.43
N THR A 40 -0.59 -9.86 3.47
CA THR A 40 -1.78 -10.32 4.20
C THR A 40 -1.55 -10.09 5.69
N SER A 41 -2.51 -9.45 6.34
CA SER A 41 -2.48 -9.25 7.79
C SER A 41 -2.65 -10.55 8.55
N LYS A 42 -2.33 -10.51 9.84
CA LYS A 42 -2.89 -11.48 10.79
C LYS A 42 -4.42 -11.40 10.80
N LYS A 43 -5.06 -12.38 11.45
CA LYS A 43 -6.50 -12.33 11.73
C LYS A 43 -6.80 -11.09 12.57
N LEU A 44 -7.73 -10.27 12.09
CA LEU A 44 -8.21 -9.09 12.79
C LEU A 44 -9.57 -9.39 13.41
N GLU A 45 -9.84 -8.76 14.55
CA GLU A 45 -11.16 -8.81 15.16
C GLU A 45 -12.15 -7.93 14.38
N PRO A 46 -13.47 -8.17 14.51
CA PRO A 46 -14.47 -7.29 13.92
C PRO A 46 -14.28 -5.82 14.34
N GLY A 47 -14.55 -4.92 13.40
CA GLY A 47 -14.45 -3.48 13.61
C GLY A 47 -13.91 -2.73 12.41
N ASP A 48 -13.77 -1.43 12.59
CA ASP A 48 -13.29 -0.50 11.57
C ASP A 48 -11.80 -0.23 11.72
N TYR A 49 -11.12 -0.23 10.58
CA TYR A 49 -9.67 -0.08 10.49
C TYR A 49 -9.30 0.96 9.45
N THR A 50 -8.13 1.55 9.64
CA THR A 50 -7.48 2.43 8.68
C THR A 50 -6.16 1.82 8.23
N LEU A 51 -5.97 1.70 6.94
CA LEU A 51 -4.71 1.30 6.31
C LEU A 51 -3.97 2.54 5.82
N LYS A 52 -2.70 2.66 6.20
CA LYS A 52 -1.80 3.75 5.75
C LYS A 52 -0.58 3.15 5.07
N GLU A 53 -0.18 3.70 3.93
CA GLU A 53 1.15 3.43 3.37
C GLU A 53 2.15 4.32 4.13
N ILE A 54 3.20 3.72 4.70
CA ILE A 54 4.27 4.47 5.39
C ILE A 54 5.57 4.47 4.60
N GLN A 55 5.70 3.58 3.62
CA GLN A 55 6.84 3.50 2.73
C GLN A 55 6.37 3.00 1.37
N ALA A 56 6.68 3.76 0.32
CA ALA A 56 6.46 3.34 -1.05
C ALA A 56 7.50 2.29 -1.51
N PRO A 57 7.17 1.49 -2.53
CA PRO A 57 8.16 0.75 -3.31
C PRO A 57 9.25 1.67 -3.86
N GLU A 58 10.44 1.13 -4.11
CA GLU A 58 11.53 1.86 -4.74
C GLU A 58 11.13 2.43 -6.12
N GLY A 59 11.40 3.71 -6.35
CA GLY A 59 11.05 4.43 -7.58
C GLY A 59 9.58 4.81 -7.70
N TYR A 60 8.84 4.80 -6.60
CA TYR A 60 7.44 5.21 -6.51
C TYR A 60 7.23 6.26 -5.43
N THR A 61 6.29 7.16 -5.68
CA THR A 61 5.91 8.19 -4.73
C THR A 61 5.06 7.60 -3.61
N LEU A 62 5.34 7.95 -2.36
CA LEU A 62 4.51 7.63 -1.20
C LEU A 62 3.12 8.26 -1.34
N SER A 63 2.09 7.45 -1.14
CA SER A 63 0.72 7.93 -1.16
C SER A 63 0.26 8.31 0.24
N ASP A 64 -0.07 9.59 0.46
CA ASP A 64 -0.69 10.07 1.71
C ASP A 64 -2.17 9.63 1.88
N LYS A 65 -2.69 8.83 0.96
CA LYS A 65 -4.06 8.32 1.04
C LYS A 65 -4.19 7.26 2.11
N GLU A 66 -5.11 7.51 3.03
CA GLU A 66 -5.60 6.52 3.97
C GLU A 66 -6.80 5.76 3.38
N MET A 67 -6.88 4.46 3.63
CA MET A 67 -8.04 3.65 3.24
C MET A 67 -8.71 3.07 4.46
N LYS A 68 -10.03 3.23 4.54
CA LYS A 68 -10.85 2.66 5.60
C LYS A 68 -11.44 1.34 5.14
N PHE A 69 -11.43 0.33 6.01
CA PHE A 69 -12.06 -0.95 5.76
C PHE A 69 -12.64 -1.54 7.04
N THR A 70 -13.69 -2.36 6.89
CA THR A 70 -14.40 -2.97 8.01
C THR A 70 -14.25 -4.49 7.95
N ILE A 71 -14.00 -5.10 9.11
CA ILE A 71 -14.08 -6.55 9.29
C ILE A 71 -15.41 -6.84 9.97
N SER A 72 -16.31 -7.57 9.32
CA SER A 72 -17.59 -7.97 9.90
C SER A 72 -17.53 -9.37 10.54
N ASN A 73 -18.42 -9.63 11.48
CA ASN A 73 -18.61 -10.94 12.10
C ASN A 73 -19.61 -11.83 11.33
N GLU A 74 -20.37 -11.25 10.41
CA GLU A 74 -21.42 -11.95 9.65
C GLU A 74 -20.86 -12.89 8.58
N LYS A 75 -19.67 -12.57 8.05
CA LYS A 75 -18.99 -13.36 7.01
C LYS A 75 -17.50 -13.46 7.29
N ILE A 76 -16.98 -14.69 7.30
CA ILE A 76 -15.54 -14.93 7.31
C ILE A 76 -15.04 -14.74 5.88
N GLU A 77 -14.86 -13.49 5.47
CA GLU A 77 -14.33 -13.14 4.15
C GLU A 77 -13.03 -12.35 4.30
N VAL A 78 -12.06 -12.66 3.42
CA VAL A 78 -10.83 -11.88 3.34
C VAL A 78 -11.14 -10.59 2.59
N VAL A 79 -11.09 -9.46 3.28
CA VAL A 79 -11.14 -8.15 2.63
C VAL A 79 -9.93 -8.00 1.71
N LYS A 80 -10.19 -7.73 0.42
CA LYS A 80 -9.17 -7.53 -0.62
C LYS A 80 -9.09 -6.06 -0.99
N LEU A 81 -7.90 -5.47 -0.85
CA LEU A 81 -7.63 -4.08 -1.17
C LEU A 81 -6.59 -4.00 -2.28
N GLN A 82 -6.91 -3.30 -3.37
CA GLN A 82 -5.94 -2.97 -4.42
C GLN A 82 -5.49 -1.53 -4.27
N ILE A 83 -4.17 -1.32 -4.18
CA ILE A 83 -3.56 -0.02 -3.89
C ILE A 83 -2.60 0.32 -5.01
N THR A 84 -2.57 1.60 -5.41
CA THR A 84 -1.74 2.09 -6.51
C THR A 84 -0.74 3.13 -6.03
N ASN A 85 0.50 3.11 -6.54
CA ASN A 85 1.41 4.27 -6.45
C ASN A 85 1.76 4.75 -7.85
N LYS A 86 1.98 6.06 -7.94
CA LYS A 86 2.54 6.68 -9.14
C LYS A 86 4.04 6.42 -9.13
N LYS A 87 4.58 5.92 -10.26
CA LYS A 87 6.02 5.86 -10.47
C LYS A 87 6.55 7.29 -10.32
N ASP A 88 7.68 7.45 -9.62
CA ASP A 88 8.35 8.73 -9.61
C ASP A 88 8.60 9.13 -11.07
N THR A 89 8.18 10.33 -11.45
CA THR A 89 8.58 10.86 -12.75
C THR A 89 10.08 11.00 -12.70
N GLU A 90 10.78 10.28 -13.57
CA GLU A 90 12.19 10.54 -13.83
C GLU A 90 12.30 12.05 -14.07
N LYS A 91 12.92 12.77 -13.12
CA LYS A 91 13.68 13.95 -13.52
C LYS A 91 14.68 13.36 -14.51
N GLY A 92 14.37 13.46 -15.80
CA GLY A 92 15.35 13.17 -16.85
C GLY A 92 16.65 13.90 -16.48
N PRO A 93 17.82 13.39 -16.91
CA PRO A 93 19.09 13.98 -16.50
C PRO A 93 18.98 15.50 -16.68
N GLU A 94 19.12 16.24 -15.58
CA GLU A 94 19.37 17.68 -15.67
C GLU A 94 20.57 17.77 -16.59
N LYS A 95 20.33 18.18 -17.85
CA LYS A 95 21.42 18.55 -18.74
C LYS A 95 22.29 19.49 -17.93
N PRO A 96 23.60 19.23 -17.76
CA PRO A 96 24.49 20.25 -17.28
C PRO A 96 24.29 21.45 -18.20
N GLY A 97 23.75 22.53 -17.65
CA GLY A 97 23.91 23.84 -18.25
C GLY A 97 25.39 24.18 -18.14
N GLU A 98 26.18 23.68 -19.07
CA GLU A 98 27.35 24.40 -19.57
C GLU A 98 26.78 25.22 -20.74
N GLY A 99 26.81 26.55 -20.76
CA GLY A 99 27.86 27.46 -20.33
C GLY A 99 28.04 28.42 -21.50
#